data_AF-A0A3C1N9U2-F1
#
_entry.id   AF-A0A3C1N9U2-F1
#
_cell.length_a   1.000
_cell.length_b   1.000
_cell.length_c   1.000
_cell.angle_alpha   90.00
_cell.angle_beta   90.00
_cell.angle_gamma   90.00
#
_symmetry.space_group_name_H-M   'P 1'
#
loop_
_entity.id
_entity.type
_entity.pdbx_description
1 polymer ?
#
loop_
_entity_poly.entity_id
_entity_poly.type
_entity_poly.pdbx_seq_one_letter_code
_entity_poly.pdbx_strand_id
1 'polypeptide(L)'
;MSLIQSPHYMRDMVNEFDWLAHLKASPLGQDQLRCALSSLSRQDMVAVPCLEKGVCRVLVRLVDALPFRPARPVTGSSTSPVFQDFQLCYDVPVTHALWGLAESLGRLFRAALSSDSLVEAPTAFRFNDLIVQRYTAGCRGISPHRDHARYVVVVAILVLSGDGEFCVCQDRSGDAA
;
A
#
# COMPACT_ATOMS: atom_id res chain seq x y z
N MET A 1 -30.29 26.04 -25.71
CA MET A 1 -30.30 25.61 -24.30
C MET A 1 -29.85 24.16 -24.22
N SER A 2 -28.59 23.93 -23.85
CA SER A 2 -28.16 22.91 -22.87
C SER A 2 -26.64 22.87 -22.90
N LEU A 3 -26.05 23.33 -21.80
CA LEU A 3 -24.62 23.30 -21.51
C LEU A 3 -24.27 21.88 -21.08
N ILE A 4 -23.38 21.19 -21.79
CA ILE A 4 -22.69 20.02 -21.24
C ILE A 4 -21.27 20.50 -20.93
N GLN A 5 -21.04 20.68 -19.63
CA GLN A 5 -19.78 21.14 -19.05
C GLN A 5 -18.65 20.16 -19.33
N SER A 6 -17.48 20.73 -19.63
CA SER A 6 -16.22 20.09 -20.00
C SER A 6 -15.63 19.16 -18.92
N PRO A 7 -14.83 18.14 -19.29
CA PRO A 7 -14.19 17.21 -18.34
C PRO A 7 -12.91 17.76 -17.68
N HIS A 8 -12.75 19.09 -17.59
CA HIS A 8 -11.54 19.72 -17.06
C HIS A 8 -11.47 19.81 -15.53
N TYR A 9 -12.54 19.48 -14.80
CA TYR A 9 -12.64 19.76 -13.36
C TYR A 9 -11.86 18.80 -12.43
N MET A 10 -11.36 17.66 -12.93
CA MET A 10 -10.70 16.65 -12.08
C MET A 10 -9.17 16.61 -12.24
N ARG A 11 -8.61 17.38 -13.18
CA ARG A 11 -7.17 17.41 -13.45
C ARG A 11 -6.39 18.34 -12.50
N ASP A 12 -7.08 19.27 -11.85
CA ASP A 12 -6.44 20.33 -11.04
C ASP A 12 -6.34 19.99 -9.55
N MET A 13 -7.19 19.11 -9.00
CA MET A 13 -7.26 18.89 -7.54
C MET A 13 -6.12 18.04 -6.96
N VAL A 14 -5.42 17.27 -7.80
CA VAL A 14 -4.43 16.26 -7.37
C VAL A 14 -2.99 16.71 -7.63
N ASN A 15 -2.77 17.57 -8.64
CA ASN A 15 -1.45 18.13 -8.91
C ASN A 15 -0.99 19.13 -7.83
N GLU A 16 -1.92 19.66 -7.03
CA GLU A 16 -1.64 20.52 -5.87
C GLU A 16 -1.52 19.75 -4.54
N PHE A 17 -1.77 18.44 -4.52
CA PHE A 17 -1.71 17.67 -3.28
C PHE A 17 -0.25 17.37 -2.92
N ASP A 18 0.35 18.25 -2.11
CA ASP A 18 1.71 18.06 -1.61
C ASP A 18 1.73 16.92 -0.58
N TRP A 19 1.94 15.70 -1.11
CA TRP A 19 2.08 14.49 -0.32
C TRP A 19 3.18 14.59 0.73
N LEU A 20 4.24 15.37 0.50
CA LEU A 20 5.28 15.57 1.50
C LEU A 20 4.81 16.44 2.64
N ALA A 21 4.11 17.54 2.37
CA ALA A 21 3.53 18.38 3.42
C ALA A 21 2.54 17.58 4.27
N HIS A 22 1.68 16.77 3.65
CA HIS A 22 0.72 15.93 4.37
C HIS A 22 1.38 14.78 5.13
N LEU A 23 2.44 14.16 4.62
CA LEU A 23 3.21 13.17 5.38
C LEU A 23 4.04 13.81 6.50
N LYS A 24 4.43 15.09 6.38
CA LYS A 24 5.04 15.82 7.52
C LYS A 24 4.03 16.12 8.62
N ALA A 25 2.76 16.31 8.26
CA ALA A 25 1.65 16.43 9.20
C ALA A 25 1.11 15.07 9.68
N SER A 26 1.48 13.98 9.01
CA SER A 26 1.10 12.63 9.40
C SER A 26 1.71 12.23 10.74
N PRO A 27 1.07 11.30 11.49
CA PRO A 27 1.72 10.65 12.63
C PRO A 27 3.05 9.96 12.28
N LEU A 28 3.30 9.59 11.01
CA LEU A 28 4.53 8.89 10.61
C LEU A 28 5.73 9.84 10.48
N GLY A 29 6.42 10.04 11.59
CA GLY A 29 7.72 10.68 11.61
C GLY A 29 8.85 9.76 11.10
N GLN A 30 9.96 10.37 10.64
CA GLN A 30 11.15 9.63 10.20
C GLN A 30 11.71 8.71 11.31
N ASP A 31 11.74 9.16 12.56
CA ASP A 31 12.21 8.34 13.67
C ASP A 31 11.27 7.18 13.99
N GLN A 32 9.96 7.38 13.90
CA GLN A 32 8.99 6.32 14.09
C GLN A 32 9.16 5.25 13.00
N LEU A 33 9.32 5.67 11.74
CA LEU A 33 9.57 4.76 10.63
C LEU A 33 10.89 4.00 10.82
N ARG A 34 11.96 4.69 11.23
CA ARG A 34 13.26 4.05 11.52
C ARG A 34 13.13 2.99 12.60
N CYS A 35 12.48 3.31 13.73
CA CYS A 35 12.24 2.34 14.79
C CYS A 35 11.41 1.14 14.32
N ALA A 36 10.38 1.39 13.50
CA ALA A 36 9.56 0.33 12.92
C ALA A 36 10.39 -0.58 12.01
N LEU A 37 11.21 -0.01 11.12
CA LEU A 37 12.07 -0.78 10.22
C LEU A 37 13.12 -1.59 10.99
N SER A 38 13.79 -1.00 11.98
CA SER A 38 14.76 -1.75 12.78
C SER A 38 14.10 -2.88 13.60
N SER A 39 12.82 -2.73 13.98
CA SER A 39 12.07 -3.80 14.65
C SER A 39 11.82 -5.01 13.73
N LEU A 40 11.79 -4.83 12.41
CA LEU A 40 11.53 -5.92 11.46
C LEU A 40 12.59 -7.03 11.51
N SER A 41 13.79 -6.73 12.02
CA SER A 41 14.83 -7.74 12.28
C SER A 41 14.48 -8.73 13.40
N ARG A 42 13.50 -8.37 14.26
CA ARG A 42 13.08 -9.13 15.44
C ARG A 42 11.64 -9.62 15.37
N GLN A 43 10.81 -8.98 14.56
CA GLN A 43 9.40 -9.30 14.37
C GLN A 43 9.09 -9.24 12.89
N ASP A 44 8.41 -10.25 12.35
CA ASP A 44 8.21 -10.37 10.90
C ASP A 44 7.28 -9.29 10.30
N MET A 45 6.57 -8.53 11.14
CA MET A 45 5.73 -7.42 10.72
C MET A 45 5.66 -6.31 11.80
N VAL A 46 5.29 -5.11 11.38
CA VAL A 46 5.03 -3.97 12.28
C VAL A 46 3.90 -3.11 11.71
N ALA A 47 3.01 -2.64 12.59
CA ALA A 47 1.98 -1.68 12.25
C ALA A 47 2.29 -0.33 12.90
N VAL A 48 2.25 0.74 12.10
CA VAL A 48 2.45 2.12 12.58
C VAL A 48 1.33 3.03 12.07
N PRO A 49 0.80 3.94 12.90
CA PRO A 49 -0.09 4.99 12.41
C PRO A 49 0.60 5.80 11.32
N CYS A 50 0.07 5.76 10.10
CA CYS A 50 0.74 6.31 8.92
C CYS A 50 0.03 7.50 8.28
N LEU A 51 -1.26 7.67 8.49
CA LEU A 51 -2.07 8.69 7.83
C LEU A 51 -3.16 9.19 8.78
N GLU A 52 -3.49 10.47 8.67
CA GLU A 52 -4.62 11.03 9.37
C GLU A 52 -5.95 10.58 8.73
N LYS A 53 -7.00 10.46 9.54
CA LYS A 53 -8.35 10.08 9.06
C LYS A 53 -8.87 10.99 7.94
N GLY A 54 -8.53 12.29 7.98
CA GLY A 54 -8.88 13.23 6.92
C GLY A 54 -8.26 12.86 5.58
N VAL A 55 -6.97 12.55 5.58
CA VAL A 55 -6.21 12.11 4.39
C VAL A 55 -6.74 10.77 3.88
N CYS A 56 -7.02 9.81 4.77
CA CYS A 56 -7.62 8.53 4.39
C CYS A 56 -8.95 8.72 3.63
N ARG A 57 -9.83 9.62 4.08
CA ARG A 57 -11.10 9.91 3.37
C ARG A 57 -10.90 10.48 1.97
N VAL A 58 -9.89 11.32 1.76
CA VAL A 58 -9.54 11.84 0.43
C VAL A 58 -9.02 10.71 -0.45
N LEU A 59 -8.13 9.87 0.08
CA LEU A 59 -7.58 8.72 -0.64
C LEU A 59 -8.64 7.70 -1.02
N VAL A 60 -9.60 7.40 -0.13
CA VAL A 60 -10.76 6.53 -0.43
C VAL A 60 -11.51 7.03 -1.66
N ARG A 61 -11.84 8.32 -1.71
CA ARG A 61 -12.55 8.92 -2.87
C ARG A 61 -11.75 8.80 -4.17
N LEU A 62 -10.43 8.93 -4.10
CA LEU A 62 -9.55 8.79 -5.27
C LEU A 62 -9.52 7.34 -5.75
N VAL A 63 -9.33 6.39 -4.83
CA VAL A 63 -9.25 4.97 -5.22
C VAL A 63 -10.61 4.42 -5.67
N ASP A 64 -11.73 4.92 -5.16
CA ASP A 64 -13.06 4.45 -5.55
C ASP A 64 -13.37 4.65 -7.04
N ALA A 65 -12.69 5.58 -7.70
CA ALA A 65 -12.79 5.83 -9.13
C ALA A 65 -11.94 4.87 -9.99
N LEU A 66 -11.09 4.03 -9.38
CA LEU A 66 -10.26 3.08 -10.12
C LEU A 66 -11.08 1.92 -10.70
N PRO A 67 -10.63 1.34 -11.83
CA PRO A 67 -11.31 0.21 -12.47
C PRO A 67 -11.03 -1.09 -11.69
N PHE A 68 -11.77 -1.32 -10.61
CA PHE A 68 -11.70 -2.56 -9.85
C PHE A 68 -12.27 -3.74 -10.64
N ARG A 69 -11.64 -4.90 -10.47
CA ARG A 69 -12.16 -6.18 -10.92
C ARG A 69 -12.04 -7.23 -9.82
N PRO A 70 -12.86 -8.28 -9.81
CA PRO A 70 -12.65 -9.42 -8.92
C PRO A 70 -11.25 -10.01 -9.10
N ALA A 71 -10.63 -10.42 -7.99
CA ALA A 71 -9.43 -11.24 -8.01
C ALA A 71 -9.69 -12.56 -8.74
N ARG A 72 -8.63 -13.20 -9.25
CA ARG A 72 -8.76 -14.59 -9.69
C ARG A 72 -8.98 -15.45 -8.44
N PRO A 73 -10.04 -16.26 -8.36
CA PRO A 73 -10.39 -16.96 -7.12
C PRO A 73 -9.29 -17.89 -6.59
N VAL A 74 -8.49 -18.46 -7.49
CA VAL A 74 -7.35 -19.29 -7.17
C VAL A 74 -6.16 -18.87 -8.02
N THR A 75 -5.01 -18.69 -7.38
CA THR A 75 -3.69 -18.52 -8.01
C THR A 75 -2.68 -19.48 -7.40
N GLY A 76 -1.40 -19.43 -7.80
CA GLY A 76 -0.38 -20.37 -7.35
C GLY A 76 -0.34 -21.68 -8.13
N SER A 77 0.42 -22.66 -7.64
CA SER A 77 0.52 -23.99 -8.24
C SER A 77 -0.59 -24.91 -7.76
N SER A 78 -0.80 -26.04 -8.43
CA SER A 78 -1.72 -27.08 -7.97
C SER A 78 -1.36 -27.64 -6.58
N THR A 79 -0.08 -27.58 -6.20
CA THR A 79 0.45 -28.05 -4.91
C THR A 79 0.49 -26.96 -3.84
N SER A 80 0.23 -25.71 -4.19
CA SER A 80 0.21 -24.57 -3.27
C SER A 80 -0.76 -23.51 -3.79
N PRO A 81 -2.07 -23.80 -3.78
CA PRO A 81 -3.09 -22.86 -4.23
C PRO A 81 -3.20 -21.69 -3.26
N VAL A 82 -3.38 -20.50 -3.80
CA VAL A 82 -3.70 -19.28 -3.06
C VAL A 82 -5.14 -18.90 -3.38
N PHE A 83 -6.00 -18.91 -2.38
CA PHE A 83 -7.40 -18.54 -2.51
C PHE A 83 -7.56 -17.04 -2.29
N GLN A 84 -8.34 -16.40 -3.15
CA GLN A 84 -8.51 -14.96 -3.16
C GLN A 84 -9.99 -14.61 -3.28
N ASP A 85 -10.48 -13.77 -2.38
CA ASP A 85 -11.85 -13.28 -2.32
C ASP A 85 -11.84 -11.79 -1.99
N PHE A 86 -11.62 -10.97 -3.02
CA PHE A 86 -11.61 -9.51 -2.96
C PHE A 86 -11.64 -8.92 -4.37
N GLN A 87 -11.79 -7.60 -4.47
CA GLN A 87 -11.60 -6.85 -5.71
C GLN A 87 -10.24 -6.15 -5.71
N LEU A 88 -9.63 -5.99 -6.88
CA LEU A 88 -8.36 -5.28 -7.00
C LEU A 88 -8.26 -4.45 -8.28
N CYS A 89 -7.43 -3.41 -8.21
CA CYS A 89 -6.90 -2.68 -9.35
C CYS A 89 -5.38 -2.89 -9.35
N TYR A 90 -4.89 -3.65 -10.34
CA TYR A 90 -3.46 -3.92 -10.52
C TYR A 90 -2.79 -2.84 -11.39
N ASP A 91 -3.54 -2.30 -12.35
CA ASP A 91 -3.04 -1.35 -13.33
C ASP A 91 -3.39 0.09 -12.90
N VAL A 92 -2.87 0.50 -11.73
CA VAL A 92 -3.05 1.88 -11.25
C VAL A 92 -2.35 2.83 -12.22
N PRO A 93 -3.07 3.77 -12.89
CA PRO A 93 -2.47 4.63 -13.90
C PRO A 93 -1.25 5.37 -13.36
N VAL A 94 -0.17 5.48 -14.14
CA VAL A 94 1.08 6.16 -13.71
C VAL A 94 0.86 7.64 -13.36
N THR A 95 -0.20 8.25 -13.90
CA THR A 95 -0.62 9.62 -13.59
C THR A 95 -1.50 9.71 -12.34
N HIS A 96 -1.82 8.59 -11.70
CA HIS A 96 -2.68 8.55 -10.53
C HIS A 96 -1.96 9.08 -9.29
N ALA A 97 -2.71 9.80 -8.46
CA ALA A 97 -2.28 10.43 -7.22
C ALA A 97 -1.40 9.55 -6.31
N LEU A 98 -1.76 8.26 -6.25
CA LEU A 98 -1.11 7.28 -5.38
C LEU A 98 0.38 7.08 -5.68
N TRP A 99 0.82 7.31 -6.93
CA TRP A 99 2.25 7.26 -7.25
C TRP A 99 3.02 8.40 -6.61
N GLY A 100 2.41 9.57 -6.45
CA GLY A 100 2.99 10.69 -5.69
C GLY A 100 3.10 10.39 -4.18
N LEU A 101 2.09 9.72 -3.62
CA LEU A 101 2.13 9.21 -2.24
C LEU A 101 3.24 8.17 -2.08
N ALA A 102 3.31 7.18 -2.97
CA ALA A 102 4.32 6.12 -2.95
C ALA A 102 5.73 6.70 -3.03
N GLU A 103 5.97 7.68 -3.90
CA GLU A 103 7.26 8.35 -4.00
C GLU A 103 7.60 9.20 -2.76
N SER A 104 6.60 9.81 -2.12
CA SER A 104 6.80 10.57 -0.88
C SER A 104 7.10 9.66 0.31
N LEU A 105 6.41 8.52 0.44
CA LEU A 105 6.77 7.46 1.37
C LEU A 105 8.16 6.91 1.05
N GLY A 106 8.47 6.71 -0.25
CA GLY A 106 9.77 6.27 -0.72
C GLY A 106 10.91 7.16 -0.21
N ARG A 107 10.73 8.49 -0.24
CA ARG A 107 11.70 9.44 0.36
C ARG A 107 11.88 9.23 1.87
N LEU A 108 10.80 9.04 2.62
CA LEU A 108 10.88 8.77 4.06
C LEU A 108 11.59 7.44 4.33
N PHE A 109 11.28 6.39 3.57
CA PHE A 109 11.97 5.10 3.65
C PHE A 109 13.45 5.23 3.33
N ARG A 110 13.83 5.93 2.25
CA ARG A 110 15.25 6.20 1.93
C ARG A 110 15.97 6.86 3.09
N ALA A 111 15.36 7.88 3.70
CA ALA A 111 15.94 8.59 4.84
C ALA A 111 16.05 7.70 6.10
N ALA A 112 15.05 6.86 6.37
CA ALA A 112 15.06 5.95 7.51
C ALA A 112 16.03 4.77 7.32
N LEU A 113 16.13 4.24 6.10
CA LEU A 113 17.04 3.15 5.73
C LEU A 113 18.49 3.61 5.57
N SER A 114 18.76 4.90 5.36
CA SER A 114 20.13 5.42 5.22
C SER A 114 21.01 5.19 6.45
N SER A 115 20.39 4.90 7.60
CA SER A 115 21.07 4.59 8.86
C SER A 115 21.12 3.09 9.18
N ASP A 116 20.61 2.23 8.28
CA ASP A 116 20.42 0.80 8.53
C ASP A 116 21.13 -0.05 7.46
N SER A 117 21.77 -1.15 7.85
CA SER A 117 22.52 -2.03 6.94
C SER A 117 21.63 -3.02 6.18
N LEU A 118 20.31 -2.96 6.39
CA LEU A 118 19.31 -3.86 5.78
C LEU A 118 19.27 -3.80 4.25
N VAL A 119 19.77 -2.72 3.64
CA VAL A 119 19.73 -2.53 2.18
C VAL A 119 21.09 -2.04 1.68
N GLU A 120 21.66 -2.71 0.68
CA GLU A 120 22.98 -2.34 0.12
C GLU A 120 23.01 -0.94 -0.51
N ALA A 121 21.89 -0.48 -1.07
CA ALA A 121 21.75 0.84 -1.67
C ALA A 121 20.49 1.56 -1.17
N PRO A 122 20.47 2.06 0.09
CA PRO A 122 19.29 2.69 0.68
C PRO A 122 18.78 3.88 -0.13
N THR A 123 19.67 4.62 -0.78
CA THR A 123 19.33 5.77 -1.63
C THR A 123 18.62 5.39 -2.93
N ALA A 124 18.72 4.13 -3.37
CA ALA A 124 18.03 3.60 -4.55
C ALA A 124 16.65 3.01 -4.25
N PHE A 125 16.24 2.98 -2.98
CA PHE A 125 14.95 2.44 -2.57
C PHE A 125 13.79 3.19 -3.22
N ARG A 126 12.86 2.41 -3.80
CA ARG A 126 11.60 2.87 -4.38
C ARG A 126 10.55 1.78 -4.24
N PHE A 127 9.29 2.17 -4.06
CA PHE A 127 8.18 1.26 -4.27
C PHE A 127 8.07 0.98 -5.77
N ASN A 128 8.24 -0.29 -6.15
CA ASN A 128 8.31 -0.71 -7.54
C ASN A 128 6.94 -1.15 -8.10
N ASP A 129 5.91 -1.16 -7.26
CA ASP A 129 4.58 -1.60 -7.62
C ASP A 129 3.51 -1.00 -6.69
N LEU A 130 2.28 -0.95 -7.17
CA LEU A 130 1.13 -0.45 -6.43
C LEU A 130 -0.13 -1.22 -6.81
N ILE A 131 -0.73 -1.88 -5.83
CA ILE A 131 -1.98 -2.63 -5.99
C ILE A 131 -2.99 -2.04 -5.02
N VAL A 132 -4.19 -1.72 -5.50
CA VAL A 132 -5.30 -1.32 -4.64
C VAL A 132 -6.25 -2.48 -4.50
N GLN A 133 -6.57 -2.86 -3.27
CA GLN A 133 -7.48 -3.95 -2.96
C GLN A 133 -8.70 -3.42 -2.19
N ARG A 134 -9.86 -4.01 -2.46
CA ARG A 134 -11.12 -3.76 -1.75
C ARG A 134 -11.68 -5.09 -1.25
N TYR A 135 -11.80 -5.20 0.06
CA TYR A 135 -12.39 -6.33 0.77
C TYR A 135 -13.82 -5.94 1.16
N THR A 136 -14.81 -6.59 0.54
CA THR A 136 -16.23 -6.34 0.84
C THR A 136 -16.64 -7.09 2.11
N ALA A 137 -17.65 -6.60 2.82
CA ALA A 137 -18.18 -7.30 3.99
C ALA A 137 -18.51 -8.77 3.67
N GLY A 138 -18.03 -9.69 4.50
CA GLY A 138 -18.22 -11.12 4.32
C GLY A 138 -17.26 -11.82 3.36
N CYS A 139 -16.31 -11.11 2.74
CA CYS A 139 -15.28 -11.76 1.93
C CYS A 139 -14.32 -12.57 2.81
N ARG A 140 -13.77 -13.66 2.27
CA ARG A 140 -12.80 -14.52 2.97
C ARG A 140 -11.36 -14.00 2.94
N GLY A 141 -11.11 -12.92 2.19
CA GLY A 141 -9.78 -12.33 2.07
C GLY A 141 -8.85 -13.14 1.18
N ILE A 142 -7.57 -13.20 1.55
CA ILE A 142 -6.54 -13.96 0.85
C ILE A 142 -5.96 -15.02 1.77
N SER A 143 -5.78 -16.24 1.28
CA SER A 143 -5.13 -17.30 2.06
C SER A 143 -3.63 -17.00 2.26
N PRO A 144 -2.97 -17.66 3.23
CA PRO A 144 -1.53 -17.54 3.42
C PRO A 144 -0.78 -17.71 2.09
N HIS A 145 0.13 -16.77 1.81
CA HIS A 145 0.89 -16.75 0.58
C HIS A 145 2.21 -16.01 0.79
N ARG A 146 3.10 -16.13 -0.19
CA ARG A 146 4.26 -15.26 -0.31
C ARG A 146 3.99 -14.24 -1.39
N ASP A 147 4.34 -13.01 -1.07
CA ASP A 147 4.43 -11.93 -2.03
C ASP A 147 5.40 -12.25 -3.17
N HIS A 148 5.24 -11.55 -4.30
CA HIS A 148 6.06 -11.81 -5.48
C HIS A 148 7.54 -11.58 -5.18
N ALA A 149 8.43 -12.46 -5.67
CA ALA A 149 9.88 -12.41 -5.43
C ALA A 149 10.60 -11.12 -5.90
N ARG A 150 9.87 -10.20 -6.55
CA ARG A 150 10.37 -8.89 -6.97
C ARG A 150 10.27 -7.84 -5.86
N TYR A 151 9.53 -8.13 -4.79
CA TYR A 151 9.40 -7.28 -3.61
C TYR A 151 10.40 -7.80 -2.57
N VAL A 152 11.54 -7.12 -2.47
CA VAL A 152 12.72 -7.66 -1.76
C VAL A 152 12.94 -7.01 -0.39
N VAL A 153 12.71 -5.69 -0.28
CA VAL A 153 13.03 -4.94 0.94
C VAL A 153 11.85 -4.92 1.91
N VAL A 154 10.66 -4.54 1.42
CA VAL A 154 9.46 -4.40 2.24
C VAL A 154 8.22 -4.49 1.37
N VAL A 155 7.15 -5.03 1.95
CA VAL A 155 5.78 -4.88 1.45
C VAL A 155 5.05 -3.98 2.44
N ALA A 156 4.56 -2.84 1.97
CA ALA A 156 3.86 -1.86 2.80
C ALA A 156 2.37 -1.88 2.46
N ILE A 157 1.53 -2.00 3.49
CA ILE A 157 0.08 -2.00 3.34
C ILE A 157 -0.48 -0.74 3.99
N LEU A 158 -1.19 0.08 3.20
CA LEU A 158 -1.89 1.25 3.70
C LEU A 158 -3.39 0.94 3.81
N VAL A 159 -3.89 0.84 5.05
CA VAL A 159 -5.31 0.67 5.33
C VAL A 159 -6.01 2.02 5.22
N LEU A 160 -6.79 2.23 4.17
CA LEU A 160 -7.50 3.49 3.91
C LEU A 160 -8.86 3.57 4.59
N SER A 161 -9.52 2.43 4.79
CA SER A 161 -10.84 2.33 5.43
C SER A 161 -11.10 0.92 5.95
N GLY A 162 -11.92 0.80 7.00
CA GLY A 162 -12.21 -0.47 7.64
C GLY A 162 -11.05 -0.95 8.49
N ASP A 163 -11.12 -2.23 8.86
CA ASP A 163 -10.07 -2.91 9.62
C ASP A 163 -9.15 -3.67 8.66
N GLY A 164 -7.85 -3.72 8.99
CA GLY A 164 -6.84 -4.44 8.23
C GLY A 164 -6.10 -5.39 9.13
N GLU A 165 -6.68 -6.57 9.36
CA GLU A 165 -6.04 -7.64 10.12
C GLU A 165 -5.05 -8.38 9.23
N PHE A 166 -3.80 -8.47 9.68
CA PHE A 166 -2.73 -9.17 9.00
C PHE A 166 -2.02 -10.08 9.99
N CYS A 167 -1.61 -11.25 9.50
CA CYS A 167 -0.78 -12.18 10.24
C CYS A 167 0.41 -12.61 9.38
N VAL A 168 1.49 -12.99 10.05
CA VAL A 168 2.60 -13.71 9.42
C VAL A 168 2.47 -15.17 9.82
N CYS A 169 2.50 -16.05 8.82
CA CYS A 169 2.49 -17.48 9.02
C CYS A 169 3.92 -18.01 8.90
N GLN A 170 4.28 -19.00 9.71
CA GLN A 170 5.58 -19.68 9.62
C GLN A 170 5.68 -20.50 8.32
N ASP A 171 4.54 -20.97 7.82
CA ASP A 171 4.46 -21.76 6.60
C ASP A 171 3.26 -21.36 5.72
N ARG A 172 3.08 -22.08 4.62
CA ARG A 172 1.98 -21.86 3.67
C ARG A 172 0.66 -22.51 4.11
N SER A 173 0.69 -23.35 5.14
CA SER A 173 -0.48 -24.00 5.71
C SER A 173 -1.32 -23.02 6.53
N GLY A 174 -0.70 -21.94 6.99
CA GLY A 174 -1.35 -20.90 7.79
C GLY A 174 -1.11 -21.05 9.27
N ASP A 175 -0.14 -21.87 9.69
CA ASP A 175 0.22 -22.00 11.09
C ASP A 175 0.81 -20.66 11.57
N ALA A 176 0.07 -20.01 12.46
CA ALA A 176 0.49 -18.79 13.13
C ALA A 176 1.62 -19.11 14.12
N ALA A 177 2.57 -18.17 14.25
CA ALA A 177 3.59 -18.20 15.31
C ALA A 177 2.97 -17.93 16.68
#